data_AF-A0AAD3HHC3-F1
#
_entry.id   AF-A0AAD3HHC3-F1
#
_cell.length_a   1.000
_cell.length_b   1.000
_cell.length_c   1.000
_cell.angle_alpha   90.00
_cell.angle_beta   90.00
_cell.angle_gamma   90.00
#
_symmetry.space_group_name_H-M   'P 1'
#
loop_
_entity.id
_entity.type
_entity.pdbx_description
1 polymer ?
#
loop_
_entity_poly.entity_id
_entity_poly.type
_entity_poly.pdbx_seq_one_letter_code
_entity_poly.pdbx_strand_id
1 'polypeptide(L)'
;MCTVEKILIKGIRSFSPDNEYVIEFYKPLTIIVGSNGAGKTTIIECLRNATTGELPPNTRQGQGFVHDPKVAGESEVKAQIKLSFRTATGQPIYVTRSFQLTQKKTALQFKSLDAVLTCRNRLTGQRESVTYRCADLDRMVPTLMGVSKAVLENVIFVHQEESNWPLAEGKVLKEKFDDIFAATKYTKALEALRKLRSEKAQSLKEGRLTLETIKQVRDMASHHTRERDAARGRVTEAQQQLAGFEEKVKDLDSQRSSLSSRLAEVEALARQLSGRRGQLEQLRSMNREREERFRAAGRADFEESDEELRRHLAAAEAGAEQQAARLRQLEGAVAG
;
A
#
# COMPACT_ATOMS: atom_id res chain seq x y z
N MET A 1 -14.71 -24.88 48.99
CA MET A 1 -13.40 -25.50 49.27
C MET A 1 -13.24 -26.72 48.37
N CYS A 2 -12.11 -26.85 47.67
CA CYS A 2 -11.82 -28.05 46.88
C CYS A 2 -11.37 -29.19 47.81
N THR A 3 -11.88 -30.41 47.64
CA THR A 3 -11.52 -31.54 48.49
C THR A 3 -11.40 -32.84 47.71
N VAL A 4 -10.31 -33.57 47.94
CA VAL A 4 -10.15 -34.95 47.44
C VAL A 4 -11.06 -35.87 48.25
N GLU A 5 -11.81 -36.74 47.58
CA GLU A 5 -12.79 -37.64 48.22
C GLU A 5 -12.32 -39.10 48.18
N LYS A 6 -11.97 -39.63 47.00
CA LYS A 6 -11.63 -41.05 46.83
C LYS A 6 -10.55 -41.25 45.78
N ILE A 7 -9.72 -42.28 45.93
CA ILE A 7 -8.80 -42.74 44.89
C ILE A 7 -8.84 -44.27 44.76
N LEU A 8 -8.82 -44.75 43.53
CA LEU A 8 -8.63 -46.16 43.17
C LEU A 8 -7.36 -46.27 42.31
N ILE A 9 -6.46 -47.17 42.70
CA ILE A 9 -5.16 -47.37 42.05
C ILE A 9 -5.09 -48.83 41.57
N LYS A 10 -4.89 -49.05 40.28
CA LYS A 10 -4.76 -50.37 39.65
C LYS A 10 -3.46 -50.45 38.87
N GLY A 11 -2.72 -51.54 39.02
CA GLY A 11 -1.54 -51.84 38.21
C GLY A 11 -0.39 -50.83 38.35
N ILE A 12 -0.25 -50.17 39.50
CA ILE A 12 0.82 -49.19 39.77
C ILE A 12 1.71 -49.73 40.90
N ARG A 13 3.01 -49.88 40.64
CA ARG A 13 4.00 -50.44 41.58
C ARG A 13 3.48 -51.67 42.31
N SER A 14 3.25 -51.61 43.64
CA SER A 14 2.78 -52.73 44.45
C SER A 14 1.27 -53.00 44.35
N PHE A 15 0.50 -52.12 43.70
CA PHE A 15 -0.94 -52.30 43.50
C PHE A 15 -1.19 -53.23 42.31
N SER A 16 -1.87 -54.35 42.58
CA SER A 16 -2.27 -55.31 41.56
C SER A 16 -3.13 -54.66 40.46
N PRO A 17 -3.02 -55.10 39.19
CA PRO A 17 -3.96 -54.72 38.13
C PRO A 17 -5.43 -54.99 38.48
N ASP A 18 -5.69 -56.04 39.26
CA ASP A 18 -7.03 -56.45 39.69
C ASP A 18 -7.49 -55.75 40.98
N ASN A 19 -6.72 -54.79 41.51
CA ASN A 19 -7.02 -54.15 42.78
C ASN A 19 -8.36 -53.38 42.76
N GLU A 20 -9.35 -53.81 43.54
CA GLU A 20 -10.64 -53.11 43.65
C GLU A 20 -10.74 -52.15 44.85
N TYR A 21 -9.71 -52.11 45.70
CA TYR A 21 -9.74 -51.31 46.92
C TYR A 21 -9.69 -49.81 46.62
N VAL A 22 -10.70 -49.10 47.13
CA VAL A 22 -10.82 -47.63 47.06
C VAL A 22 -10.36 -47.04 48.39
N ILE A 23 -9.47 -46.06 48.32
CA ILE A 23 -9.03 -45.28 49.47
C ILE A 23 -9.93 -44.04 49.57
N GLU A 24 -10.54 -43.84 50.74
CA GLU A 24 -11.36 -42.67 51.03
C GLU A 24 -10.59 -41.67 51.89
N PHE A 25 -10.66 -40.39 51.52
CA PHE A 25 -10.00 -39.30 52.25
C PHE A 25 -11.01 -38.59 53.15
N TYR A 26 -10.67 -38.50 54.42
CA TYR A 26 -11.47 -37.91 55.48
C TYR A 26 -10.98 -36.51 55.84
N LYS A 27 -11.88 -35.72 56.44
CA LYS A 27 -11.61 -34.36 56.91
C LYS A 27 -11.68 -34.32 58.45
N PRO A 28 -10.86 -33.52 59.12
CA PRO A 28 -9.78 -32.70 58.56
C PRO A 28 -8.48 -33.49 58.30
N LEU A 29 -8.38 -34.73 58.80
CA LEU A 29 -7.16 -35.53 58.79
C LEU A 29 -7.44 -36.95 58.26
N THR A 30 -6.56 -37.44 57.40
CA THR A 30 -6.50 -38.84 56.96
C THR A 30 -5.15 -39.40 57.36
N ILE A 31 -5.13 -40.52 58.10
CA ILE A 31 -3.90 -41.18 58.53
C ILE A 31 -3.70 -42.44 57.69
N ILE A 32 -2.58 -42.53 56.97
CA ILE A 32 -2.20 -43.70 56.17
C ILE A 32 -1.01 -44.38 56.85
N VAL A 33 -1.25 -45.56 57.44
CA VAL A 33 -0.24 -46.37 58.13
C VAL A 33 -0.07 -47.72 57.44
N GLY A 34 1.12 -48.31 57.58
CA GLY A 34 1.46 -49.59 57.00
C GLY A 34 2.97 -49.85 57.06
N SER A 35 3.38 -51.09 56.80
CA SER A 35 4.79 -51.48 56.75
C SER A 35 5.57 -50.75 55.63
N ASN A 36 6.89 -50.79 55.69
CA ASN A 36 7.74 -50.33 54.60
C ASN A 36 7.48 -51.18 53.36
N GLY A 37 7.37 -50.54 52.19
CA GLY A 37 6.98 -51.22 50.95
C GLY A 37 5.47 -51.44 50.76
N ALA A 38 4.61 -51.08 51.72
CA ALA A 38 3.16 -51.24 51.60
C ALA A 38 2.48 -50.29 50.57
N GLY A 39 3.25 -49.48 49.83
CA GLY A 39 2.70 -48.56 48.81
C GLY A 39 2.23 -47.21 49.34
N LYS A 40 2.55 -46.82 50.57
CA LYS A 40 2.17 -45.51 51.16
C LYS A 40 2.61 -44.33 50.29
N THR A 41 3.89 -44.29 49.92
CA THR A 41 4.46 -43.27 49.03
C THR A 41 3.81 -43.30 47.65
N THR A 42 3.48 -44.50 47.16
CA THR A 42 2.80 -44.71 45.87
C THR A 42 1.40 -44.08 45.83
N ILE A 43 0.68 -44.01 46.95
CA ILE A 43 -0.61 -43.31 47.01
C ILE A 43 -0.42 -41.82 46.72
N ILE A 44 0.61 -41.19 47.31
CA ILE A 44 0.93 -39.77 47.10
C ILE A 44 1.41 -39.52 45.67
N GLU A 45 2.24 -40.41 45.13
CA GLU A 45 2.64 -40.39 43.72
C GLU A 45 1.44 -40.46 42.76
N CYS A 46 0.46 -41.33 43.04
CA CYS A 46 -0.75 -41.43 42.25
C CYS A 46 -1.63 -40.16 42.36
N LEU A 47 -1.69 -39.53 43.53
CA LEU A 47 -2.38 -38.24 43.71
C LEU A 47 -1.70 -37.12 42.90
N ARG A 48 -0.36 -37.03 42.95
CA ARG A 48 0.42 -36.11 42.11
C ARG A 48 0.12 -36.38 40.64
N ASN A 49 0.28 -37.61 40.18
CA ASN A 49 0.08 -37.96 38.77
C ASN A 49 -1.35 -37.73 38.29
N ALA A 50 -2.37 -38.09 39.08
CA ALA A 50 -3.76 -37.87 38.73
C ALA A 50 -4.07 -36.36 38.53
N THR A 51 -3.48 -35.51 39.37
CA THR A 51 -3.75 -34.06 39.37
C THR A 51 -2.89 -33.26 38.41
N THR A 52 -1.61 -33.60 38.24
CA THR A 52 -0.64 -32.82 37.43
C THR A 52 -0.16 -33.53 36.17
N GLY A 53 -0.35 -34.84 36.06
CA GLY A 53 0.17 -35.69 34.99
C GLY A 53 1.63 -36.11 35.16
N GLU A 54 2.33 -35.54 36.14
CA GLU A 54 3.76 -35.79 36.33
C GLU A 54 4.00 -37.21 36.87
N LEU A 55 5.02 -37.87 36.33
CA LEU A 55 5.46 -39.17 36.81
C LEU A 55 6.40 -38.98 38.01
N PRO A 56 6.47 -39.95 38.94
CA PRO A 56 7.44 -39.89 40.03
C PRO A 56 8.88 -39.85 39.50
N PRO A 57 9.81 -39.22 40.24
CA PRO A 57 11.22 -39.23 39.89
C PRO A 57 11.75 -40.68 39.85
N ASN A 58 12.86 -40.89 39.15
CA ASN A 58 13.56 -42.19 39.08
C ASN A 58 12.76 -43.35 38.44
N THR A 59 11.71 -43.07 37.64
CA THR A 59 10.85 -44.10 37.04
C THR A 59 11.29 -44.64 35.67
N ARG A 60 12.51 -44.34 35.19
CA ARG A 60 13.06 -44.78 33.88
C ARG A 60 12.04 -44.67 32.73
N GLN A 61 11.62 -43.44 32.40
CA GLN A 61 10.58 -43.17 31.39
C GLN A 61 9.20 -43.79 31.71
N GLY A 62 8.82 -43.83 32.99
CA GLY A 62 7.52 -44.35 33.44
C GLY A 62 7.42 -45.87 33.60
N GLN A 63 8.45 -46.63 33.20
CA GLN A 63 8.49 -48.09 33.32
C GLN A 63 8.39 -48.55 34.78
N GLY A 64 9.09 -47.88 35.70
CA GLY A 64 9.09 -48.22 37.13
C GLY A 64 7.84 -47.77 37.89
N PHE A 65 6.90 -47.10 37.21
CA PHE A 65 5.65 -46.63 37.81
C PHE A 65 4.54 -47.68 37.65
N VAL A 66 4.45 -48.31 36.47
CA VAL A 66 3.49 -49.40 36.21
C VAL A 66 3.99 -50.70 36.86
N HIS A 67 3.07 -51.53 37.32
CA HIS A 67 3.39 -52.85 37.87
C HIS A 67 4.13 -53.70 36.82
N ASP A 68 5.19 -54.39 37.24
CA ASP A 68 6.06 -55.12 36.32
C ASP A 68 5.33 -56.32 35.69
N PRO A 69 5.21 -56.41 34.34
CA PRO A 69 4.58 -57.53 33.66
C PRO A 69 5.22 -58.88 34.01
N LYS A 70 6.53 -58.91 34.30
CA LYS A 70 7.22 -60.14 34.71
C LYS A 70 6.74 -60.67 36.06
N VAL A 71 6.38 -59.76 36.97
CA VAL A 71 5.86 -60.12 38.30
C VAL A 71 4.40 -60.57 38.18
N ALA A 72 3.63 -59.96 37.29
CA ALA A 72 2.26 -60.38 36.98
C ALA A 72 2.19 -61.70 36.19
N GLY A 73 3.27 -62.12 35.53
CA GLY A 73 3.27 -63.27 34.63
C GLY A 73 2.55 -63.00 33.30
N GLU A 74 2.35 -61.73 32.94
CA GLU A 74 1.62 -61.28 31.76
C GLU A 74 2.57 -60.59 30.76
N SER A 75 2.21 -60.60 29.47
CA SER A 75 2.98 -59.90 28.43
C SER A 75 2.70 -58.39 28.41
N GLU A 76 1.59 -57.96 28.99
CA GLU A 76 1.15 -56.58 29.05
C GLU A 76 0.40 -56.33 30.35
N VAL A 77 0.75 -55.26 31.06
CA VAL A 77 0.01 -54.79 32.23
C VAL A 77 -0.64 -53.45 31.93
N LYS A 78 -1.93 -53.35 32.22
CA LYS A 78 -2.69 -52.09 32.18
C LYS A 78 -2.83 -51.53 33.58
N ALA A 79 -2.56 -50.24 33.70
CA ALA A 79 -2.67 -49.52 34.96
C ALA A 79 -3.68 -48.39 34.85
N GLN A 80 -4.35 -48.09 35.95
CA GLN A 80 -5.36 -47.05 36.00
C GLN A 80 -5.38 -46.35 37.35
N ILE A 81 -5.45 -45.03 37.32
CA ILE A 81 -5.63 -44.19 38.51
C ILE A 81 -6.96 -43.47 38.32
N LYS A 82 -7.91 -43.72 39.24
CA LYS A 82 -9.19 -43.01 39.28
C LYS A 82 -9.24 -42.14 40.52
N LEU A 83 -9.23 -40.83 40.34
CA LEU A 83 -9.33 -39.84 41.39
C LEU A 83 -10.71 -39.20 41.38
N SER A 84 -11.34 -39.10 42.54
CA SER A 84 -12.56 -38.32 42.75
C SER A 84 -12.25 -37.14 43.67
N PHE A 85 -12.60 -35.94 43.21
CA PHE A 85 -12.51 -34.73 44.02
C PHE A 85 -13.72 -33.84 43.76
N ARG A 86 -13.96 -32.93 44.70
CA ARG A 86 -15.01 -31.93 44.62
C ARG A 86 -14.39 -30.56 44.39
N THR A 87 -14.89 -29.83 43.40
CA THR A 87 -14.41 -28.47 43.10
C THR A 87 -14.83 -27.48 44.19
N ALA A 88 -14.28 -26.26 44.14
CA ALA A 88 -14.67 -25.17 45.03
C ALA A 88 -16.18 -24.86 45.00
N THR A 89 -16.85 -25.13 43.86
CA THR A 89 -18.30 -24.93 43.67
C THR A 89 -19.15 -26.14 44.08
N GLY A 90 -18.54 -27.15 44.70
CA GLY A 90 -19.25 -28.33 45.21
C GLY A 90 -19.54 -29.40 44.14
N GLN A 91 -19.08 -29.24 42.91
CA GLN A 91 -19.33 -30.21 41.84
C GLN A 91 -18.35 -31.40 41.94
N PRO A 92 -18.84 -32.65 41.90
CA PRO A 92 -17.98 -33.82 41.89
C PRO A 92 -17.37 -34.03 40.51
N ILE A 93 -16.07 -34.30 40.49
CA ILE A 93 -15.27 -34.58 39.30
C ILE A 93 -14.57 -35.92 39.50
N TYR A 94 -14.53 -36.71 38.43
CA TYR A 94 -13.80 -37.97 38.38
C TYR A 94 -12.76 -37.90 37.26
N VAL A 95 -11.50 -38.10 37.62
CA VAL A 95 -10.36 -38.12 36.71
C VAL A 95 -9.88 -39.55 36.60
N THR A 96 -9.79 -40.08 35.40
CA THR A 96 -9.22 -41.40 35.13
C THR A 96 -8.01 -41.27 34.22
N ARG A 97 -6.84 -41.69 34.70
CA ARG A 97 -5.62 -41.83 33.89
C ARG A 97 -5.30 -43.28 33.68
N SER A 98 -4.97 -43.65 32.45
CA SER A 98 -4.70 -45.04 32.07
C SER A 98 -3.30 -45.15 31.47
N PHE A 99 -2.58 -46.20 31.84
CA PHE A 99 -1.23 -46.49 31.36
C PHE A 99 -1.14 -47.94 30.92
N GLN A 100 -0.15 -48.23 30.08
CA GLN A 100 0.13 -49.56 29.57
C GLN A 100 1.63 -49.78 29.58
N LEU A 101 2.05 -50.95 30.09
CA LEU A 101 3.42 -51.40 30.04
C LEU A 101 3.45 -52.76 29.34
N THR A 102 4.06 -52.81 28.17
CA THR A 102 4.17 -54.04 27.36
C THR A 102 5.60 -54.57 27.41
N GLN A 103 5.73 -55.87 27.67
CA GLN A 103 7.00 -56.57 27.60
C GLN A 103 7.27 -56.99 26.15
N LYS A 104 8.24 -56.32 25.52
CA LYS A 104 8.82 -56.78 24.25
C LYS A 104 10.01 -57.70 24.52
N LYS A 105 10.47 -58.38 23.46
CA LYS A 105 11.59 -59.33 23.50
C LYS A 105 12.85 -58.79 24.19
N THR A 106 13.17 -57.51 24.01
CA THR A 106 14.42 -56.90 24.50
C THR A 106 14.22 -55.69 25.43
N ALA A 107 13.00 -55.16 25.55
CA ALA A 107 12.74 -53.95 26.33
C ALA A 107 11.29 -53.88 26.84
N LEU A 108 11.08 -53.14 27.92
CA LEU A 108 9.75 -52.73 28.38
C LEU A 108 9.34 -51.46 27.65
N GLN A 109 8.14 -51.43 27.08
CA GLN A 109 7.57 -50.24 26.45
C GLN A 109 6.45 -49.67 27.29
N PHE A 110 6.67 -48.48 27.85
CA PHE A 110 5.65 -47.70 28.54
C PHE A 110 4.85 -46.84 27.55
N LYS A 111 3.54 -46.78 27.72
CA LYS A 111 2.63 -45.91 26.96
C LYS A 111 1.59 -45.31 27.89
N SER A 112 1.45 -43.99 27.86
CA SER A 112 0.27 -43.31 28.43
C SER A 112 -0.88 -43.46 27.44
N LEU A 113 -2.02 -43.93 27.93
CA LEU A 113 -3.28 -43.98 27.18
C LEU A 113 -4.09 -42.71 27.44
N ASP A 114 -5.22 -42.57 26.74
CA ASP A 114 -6.09 -41.41 26.89
C ASP A 114 -6.62 -41.28 28.32
N ALA A 115 -6.75 -40.03 28.76
CA ALA A 115 -7.30 -39.68 30.06
C ALA A 115 -8.77 -39.27 29.93
N VAL A 116 -9.59 -39.72 30.87
CA VAL A 116 -11.04 -39.45 30.85
C VAL A 116 -11.39 -38.56 32.04
N LEU A 117 -12.10 -37.47 31.75
CA LEU A 117 -12.68 -36.59 32.75
C LEU A 117 -14.20 -36.78 32.74
N THR A 118 -14.76 -37.18 33.88
CA THR A 118 -16.21 -37.27 34.06
C THR A 118 -16.68 -36.19 35.02
N CYS A 119 -17.61 -35.37 34.54
CA CYS A 119 -18.25 -34.32 35.31
C CYS A 119 -19.75 -34.63 35.44
N ARG A 120 -20.34 -34.30 36.59
CA ARG A 120 -21.81 -34.33 36.72
C ARG A 120 -22.37 -33.05 36.12
N ASN A 121 -23.19 -33.16 35.07
CA ASN A 121 -23.86 -32.01 34.46
C ASN A 121 -24.88 -31.44 35.46
N ARG A 122 -24.84 -30.12 35.66
CA ARG A 122 -25.71 -29.41 36.61
C ARG A 122 -27.17 -29.31 36.15
N LEU A 123 -27.41 -29.33 34.84
CA LEU A 123 -28.74 -29.17 34.24
C LEU A 123 -29.46 -30.52 34.12
N THR A 124 -28.76 -31.56 33.70
CA THR A 124 -29.36 -32.89 33.45
C THR A 124 -29.19 -33.85 34.62
N GLY A 125 -28.29 -33.54 35.56
CA GLY A 125 -27.95 -34.42 36.69
C GLY A 125 -27.17 -35.69 36.30
N GLN A 126 -27.00 -35.95 34.99
CA GLN A 126 -26.30 -37.10 34.44
C GLN A 126 -24.78 -36.92 34.46
N ARG A 127 -24.05 -38.04 34.40
CA ARG A 127 -22.59 -38.05 34.29
C ARG A 127 -22.21 -37.93 32.82
N GLU A 128 -21.49 -36.87 32.49
CA GLU A 128 -20.90 -36.67 31.18
C GLU A 128 -19.41 -36.98 31.26
N SER A 129 -18.99 -37.95 30.45
CA SER A 129 -17.59 -38.36 30.34
C SER A 129 -17.04 -37.81 29.03
N VAL A 130 -15.95 -37.05 29.13
CA VAL A 130 -15.24 -36.52 27.97
C VAL A 130 -13.82 -37.06 28.01
N THR A 131 -13.42 -37.68 26.91
CA THR A 131 -12.05 -38.15 26.70
C THR A 131 -11.20 -36.98 26.22
N TYR A 132 -10.09 -36.72 26.89
CA TYR A 132 -9.16 -35.65 26.56
C TYR A 132 -7.77 -36.21 26.30
N ARG A 133 -6.96 -35.46 25.55
CA ARG A 133 -5.52 -35.72 25.50
C ARG A 133 -4.93 -35.43 26.87
N CYS A 134 -3.89 -36.18 27.27
CA CYS A 134 -3.25 -36.02 28.58
C CYS A 134 -2.84 -34.56 28.86
N ALA A 135 -2.25 -33.88 27.86
CA ALA A 135 -1.78 -32.49 28.00
C ALA A 135 -2.90 -31.48 28.33
N ASP A 136 -4.12 -31.72 27.85
CA ASP A 136 -5.27 -30.85 28.16
C ASP A 136 -5.75 -31.10 29.59
N LEU A 137 -5.77 -32.37 30.02
CA LEU A 137 -6.14 -32.77 31.37
C LEU A 137 -5.17 -32.18 32.41
N ASP A 138 -3.87 -32.17 32.12
CA ASP A 138 -2.80 -31.61 32.97
C ASP A 138 -2.98 -30.11 33.24
N ARG A 139 -3.69 -29.39 32.36
CA ARG A 139 -4.04 -27.97 32.53
C ARG A 139 -5.38 -27.79 33.20
N MET A 140 -6.36 -28.61 32.83
CA MET A 140 -7.74 -28.49 33.32
C MET A 140 -7.87 -28.91 34.78
N VAL A 141 -7.28 -30.03 35.20
CA VAL A 141 -7.48 -30.56 36.56
C VAL A 141 -6.98 -29.60 37.65
N PRO A 142 -5.77 -29.02 37.56
CA PRO A 142 -5.34 -27.99 38.51
C PRO A 142 -6.29 -26.79 38.55
N THR A 143 -6.74 -26.33 37.38
CA THR A 143 -7.70 -25.22 37.24
C THR A 143 -9.04 -25.54 37.92
N LEU A 144 -9.55 -26.77 37.74
CA LEU A 144 -10.79 -27.25 38.36
C LEU A 144 -10.66 -27.41 39.88
N MET A 145 -9.47 -27.77 40.37
CA MET A 145 -9.14 -27.80 41.79
C MET A 145 -8.96 -26.40 42.38
N GLY A 146 -8.76 -25.37 41.55
CA GLY A 146 -8.53 -23.99 41.97
C GLY A 146 -7.12 -23.74 42.50
N VAL A 147 -6.15 -24.59 42.11
CA VAL A 147 -4.75 -24.53 42.58
C VAL A 147 -3.82 -24.61 41.37
N SER A 148 -2.69 -23.91 41.39
CA SER A 148 -1.72 -23.99 40.30
C SER A 148 -1.05 -25.37 40.26
N LYS A 149 -0.65 -25.82 39.06
CA LYS A 149 0.10 -27.08 38.88
C LYS A 149 1.34 -27.13 39.78
N ALA A 150 2.09 -26.02 39.83
CA ALA A 150 3.30 -25.91 40.65
C ALA A 150 3.04 -26.07 42.15
N VAL A 151 1.89 -25.59 42.67
CA VAL A 151 1.53 -25.77 44.08
C VAL A 151 1.11 -27.21 44.37
N LEU A 152 0.36 -27.85 43.46
CA LEU A 152 0.03 -29.27 43.59
C LEU A 152 1.29 -30.15 43.63
N GLU A 153 2.30 -29.80 42.85
CA GLU A 153 3.55 -30.56 42.70
C GLU A 153 4.59 -30.27 43.79
N ASN A 154 4.86 -28.99 44.08
CA ASN A 154 5.94 -28.58 44.98
C ASN A 154 5.49 -28.30 46.42
N VAL A 155 4.18 -28.28 46.70
CA VAL A 155 3.66 -27.98 48.06
C VAL A 155 2.70 -29.05 48.57
N ILE A 156 1.71 -29.47 47.78
CA ILE A 156 0.63 -30.36 48.26
C ILE A 156 1.02 -31.85 48.15
N PHE A 157 1.40 -32.31 46.96
CA PHE A 157 1.74 -33.70 46.67
C PHE A 157 3.23 -33.84 46.33
N VAL A 158 4.08 -33.30 47.19
CA VAL A 158 5.54 -33.36 47.04
C VAL A 158 6.01 -34.80 47.15
N HIS A 159 6.92 -35.20 46.26
CA HIS A 159 7.53 -36.52 46.35
C HIS A 159 8.42 -36.62 47.59
N GLN A 160 8.47 -37.80 48.21
CA GLN A 160 9.21 -38.01 49.46
C GLN A 160 10.70 -37.62 49.32
N GLU A 161 11.34 -37.99 48.22
CA GLU A 161 12.75 -37.66 47.93
C GLU A 161 12.97 -36.16 47.66
N GLU A 162 11.92 -35.42 47.28
CA GLU A 162 11.97 -34.00 46.95
C GLU A 162 11.46 -33.10 48.09
N SER A 163 11.03 -33.68 49.22
CA SER A 163 10.39 -32.97 50.33
C SER A 163 11.27 -31.88 50.96
N ASN A 164 12.59 -32.08 50.94
CA ASN A 164 13.57 -31.15 51.50
C ASN A 164 13.99 -30.05 50.51
N TRP A 165 13.28 -29.86 49.40
CA TRP A 165 13.59 -28.80 48.44
C TRP A 165 13.68 -27.38 49.02
N PRO A 166 12.99 -26.99 50.11
CA PRO A 166 13.18 -25.67 50.71
C PRO A 166 14.58 -25.46 51.30
N LEU A 167 15.30 -26.54 51.58
CA LEU A 167 16.68 -26.54 52.08
C LEU A 167 17.71 -26.76 50.97
N ALA A 168 17.26 -26.87 49.71
CA ALA A 168 18.15 -27.03 48.58
C ALA A 168 18.96 -25.75 48.29
N GLU A 169 19.95 -25.87 47.42
CA GLU A 169 20.78 -24.77 46.96
C GLU A 169 19.95 -23.62 46.36
N GLY A 170 20.46 -22.39 46.46
CA GLY A 170 19.71 -21.17 46.10
C GLY A 170 19.15 -21.15 44.68
N LYS A 171 19.77 -21.83 43.72
CA LYS A 171 19.26 -21.95 42.35
C LYS A 171 17.97 -22.77 42.28
N VAL A 172 17.99 -23.99 42.83
CA VAL A 172 16.83 -24.91 42.83
C VAL A 172 15.67 -24.31 43.64
N LEU A 173 16.00 -23.67 44.77
CA LEU A 173 15.04 -22.98 45.60
C LEU A 173 14.34 -21.85 44.83
N LYS A 174 15.12 -21.01 44.13
CA LYS A 174 14.59 -19.91 43.32
C LYS A 174 13.71 -20.41 42.18
N GLU A 175 14.12 -21.45 41.47
CA GLU A 175 13.33 -22.04 40.38
C GLU A 175 11.95 -22.50 40.86
N LYS A 176 11.89 -23.23 41.98
CA LYS A 176 10.61 -23.68 42.57
C LYS A 176 9.75 -22.51 43.07
N PHE A 177 10.35 -21.46 43.64
CA PHE A 177 9.60 -20.26 44.01
C PHE A 177 9.04 -19.52 42.80
N ASP A 178 9.85 -19.34 41.76
CA ASP A 178 9.45 -18.69 40.51
C ASP A 178 8.30 -19.45 39.84
N ASP A 179 8.30 -20.79 39.91
CA ASP A 179 7.21 -21.66 39.43
C ASP A 179 5.94 -21.55 40.29
N ILE A 180 6.07 -21.54 41.61
CA ILE A 180 4.94 -21.40 42.55
C ILE A 180 4.24 -20.05 42.38
N PHE A 181 5.02 -18.97 42.29
CA PHE A 181 4.50 -17.61 42.14
C PHE A 181 4.22 -17.21 40.69
N ALA A 182 4.54 -18.09 39.72
CA ALA A 182 4.43 -17.82 38.29
C ALA A 182 5.06 -16.47 37.86
N ALA A 183 6.09 -16.01 38.58
CA ALA A 183 6.73 -14.71 38.39
C ALA A 183 7.35 -14.60 36.99
N THR A 184 7.76 -15.73 36.42
CA THR A 184 8.32 -15.85 35.06
C THR A 184 7.37 -15.39 33.95
N LYS A 185 6.05 -15.46 34.16
CA LYS A 185 5.06 -14.97 33.17
C LYS A 185 5.08 -13.45 33.08
N TYR A 186 5.16 -12.79 34.23
CA TYR A 186 5.18 -11.33 34.30
C TYR A 186 6.52 -10.77 33.79
N THR A 187 7.64 -11.42 34.12
CA THR A 187 8.95 -11.00 33.60
C THR A 187 9.02 -11.14 32.07
N LYS A 188 8.55 -12.26 31.51
CA LYS A 188 8.46 -12.44 30.04
C LYS A 188 7.53 -11.44 29.36
N ALA A 189 6.37 -11.16 29.95
CA ALA A 189 5.44 -10.15 29.42
C ALA A 189 6.08 -8.75 29.41
N LEU A 190 6.83 -8.42 30.48
CA LEU A 190 7.53 -7.15 30.60
C LEU A 190 8.69 -7.03 29.59
N GLU A 191 9.44 -8.11 29.35
CA GLU A 191 10.44 -8.16 28.29
C GLU A 191 9.82 -7.96 26.90
N ALA A 192 8.69 -8.62 26.61
CA ALA A 192 7.97 -8.44 25.35
C ALA A 192 7.49 -7.00 25.16
N LEU A 193 6.96 -6.36 26.22
CA LEU A 193 6.56 -4.95 26.20
C LEU A 193 7.74 -4.01 25.97
N ARG A 194 8.89 -4.27 26.60
CA ARG A 194 10.12 -3.50 26.37
C ARG A 194 10.59 -3.61 24.92
N LYS A 195 10.56 -4.81 24.35
CA LYS A 195 10.90 -5.05 22.94
C LYS A 195 9.95 -4.28 22.01
N LEU A 196 8.64 -4.40 22.22
CA LEU A 196 7.64 -3.69 21.43
C LEU A 196 7.81 -2.16 21.49
N ARG A 197 8.12 -1.63 22.68
CA ARG A 197 8.42 -0.20 22.86
C ARG A 197 9.61 0.25 22.01
N SER A 198 10.68 -0.54 21.99
CA SER A 198 11.87 -0.25 21.18
C SER A 198 11.55 -0.26 19.69
N GLU A 199 10.82 -1.27 19.21
CA GLU A 199 10.40 -1.39 17.81
C GLU A 199 9.51 -0.21 17.37
N LYS A 200 8.54 0.19 18.21
CA LYS A 200 7.69 1.34 17.93
C LYS A 200 8.44 2.66 17.96
N ALA A 201 9.41 2.82 18.86
CA ALA A 201 10.26 4.00 18.89
C ALA A 201 11.11 4.12 17.61
N GLN A 202 11.62 3.00 17.09
CA GLN A 202 12.34 2.96 15.82
C GLN A 202 11.42 3.31 14.64
N SER A 203 10.24 2.69 14.55
CA SER A 203 9.25 2.98 13.51
C SER A 203 8.79 4.46 13.53
N LEU A 204 8.66 5.06 14.71
CA LEU A 204 8.38 6.50 14.85
C LEU A 204 9.52 7.37 14.30
N LYS A 205 10.79 6.96 14.52
CA LYS A 205 11.95 7.68 14.00
C LYS A 205 12.00 7.61 12.47
N GLU A 206 11.76 6.43 11.90
CA GLU A 206 11.66 6.22 10.45
C GLU A 206 10.52 7.05 9.86
N GLY A 207 9.32 6.99 10.44
CA GLY A 207 8.17 7.78 9.99
C GLY A 207 8.41 9.30 10.06
N ARG A 208 9.13 9.79 11.09
CA ARG A 208 9.54 11.21 11.16
C ARG A 208 10.50 11.59 10.04
N LEU A 209 11.48 10.75 9.75
CA LEU A 209 12.43 10.98 8.64
C LEU A 209 11.67 11.02 7.30
N THR A 210 10.80 10.05 7.05
CA THR A 210 9.98 10.01 5.83
C THR A 210 9.08 11.24 5.70
N LEU A 211 8.46 11.69 6.80
CA LEU A 211 7.66 12.92 6.81
C LEU A 211 8.50 14.15 6.42
N GLU A 212 9.71 14.25 6.95
CA GLU A 212 10.63 15.36 6.64
C GLU A 212 11.04 15.35 5.16
N THR A 213 11.39 14.19 4.61
CA THR A 213 11.68 14.04 3.17
C THR A 213 10.48 14.42 2.31
N ILE A 214 9.28 13.94 2.64
CA ILE A 214 8.05 14.28 1.89
C ILE A 214 7.77 15.78 1.94
N LYS A 215 7.97 16.43 3.11
CA LYS A 215 7.83 17.88 3.23
C LYS A 215 8.79 18.63 2.31
N GLN A 216 10.07 18.24 2.28
CA GLN A 216 11.06 18.84 1.38
C GLN A 216 10.67 18.68 -0.09
N VAL A 217 10.24 17.49 -0.50
CA VAL A 217 9.79 17.22 -1.88
C VAL A 217 8.55 18.06 -2.24
N ARG A 218 7.58 18.16 -1.33
CA ARG A 218 6.40 19.02 -1.51
C ARG A 218 6.80 20.48 -1.68
N ASP A 219 7.70 20.98 -0.85
CA ASP A 219 8.13 22.37 -0.89
C ASP A 219 8.87 22.67 -2.21
N MET A 220 9.76 21.77 -2.65
CA MET A 220 10.37 21.85 -3.98
C MET A 220 9.34 21.82 -5.13
N ALA A 221 8.37 20.90 -5.08
CA ALA A 221 7.32 20.82 -6.09
C ALA A 221 6.48 22.11 -6.14
N SER A 222 6.19 22.71 -4.97
CA SER A 222 5.48 23.98 -4.89
C SER A 222 6.28 25.14 -5.48
N HIS A 223 7.60 25.16 -5.27
CA HIS A 223 8.51 26.15 -5.86
C HIS A 223 8.53 26.04 -7.39
N HIS A 224 8.77 24.84 -7.92
CA HIS A 224 8.80 24.62 -9.37
C HIS A 224 7.46 24.89 -10.04
N THR A 225 6.35 24.63 -9.36
CA THR A 225 5.01 24.97 -9.89
C THR A 225 4.86 26.49 -10.04
N ARG A 226 5.29 27.27 -9.04
CA ARG A 226 5.27 28.75 -9.10
C ARG A 226 6.17 29.28 -10.22
N GLU A 227 7.38 28.73 -10.36
CA GLU A 227 8.30 29.12 -11.44
C GLU A 227 7.71 28.80 -12.82
N ARG A 228 7.12 27.61 -12.97
CA ARG A 228 6.44 27.20 -14.20
C ARG A 228 5.28 28.14 -14.54
N ASP A 229 4.45 28.50 -13.57
CA ASP A 229 3.31 29.38 -13.80
C ASP A 229 3.77 30.80 -14.15
N ALA A 230 4.82 31.32 -13.50
CA ALA A 230 5.42 32.60 -13.85
C ALA A 230 6.07 32.59 -15.25
N ALA A 231 6.77 31.51 -15.63
CA ALA A 231 7.31 31.34 -16.97
C ALA A 231 6.20 31.26 -18.02
N ARG A 232 5.12 30.54 -17.72
CA ARG A 232 3.95 30.42 -18.60
C ARG A 232 3.27 31.78 -18.81
N GLY A 233 3.15 32.59 -17.76
CA GLY A 233 2.66 33.98 -17.85
C GLY A 233 3.51 34.83 -18.81
N ARG A 234 4.84 34.79 -18.67
CA ARG A 234 5.76 35.50 -19.59
C ARG A 234 5.63 35.03 -21.04
N VAL A 235 5.46 33.73 -21.27
CA VAL A 235 5.22 33.21 -22.62
C VAL A 235 3.91 33.73 -23.20
N THR A 236 2.84 33.81 -22.39
CA THR A 236 1.55 34.31 -22.86
C THR A 236 1.60 35.81 -23.17
N GLU A 237 2.29 36.61 -22.35
CA GLU A 237 2.53 38.02 -22.62
C GLU A 237 3.35 38.22 -23.91
N ALA A 238 4.44 37.46 -24.07
CA ALA A 238 5.26 37.52 -25.28
C ALA A 238 4.47 37.13 -26.54
N GLN A 239 3.60 36.12 -26.45
CA GLN A 239 2.70 35.72 -27.54
C GLN A 239 1.69 36.81 -27.90
N GLN A 240 1.12 37.50 -26.90
CA GLN A 240 0.22 38.64 -27.13
C GLN A 240 0.96 39.81 -27.80
N GLN A 241 2.18 40.11 -27.37
CA GLN A 241 3.01 41.13 -28.00
C GLN A 241 3.35 40.76 -29.45
N LEU A 242 3.73 39.51 -29.71
CA LEU A 242 3.98 38.99 -31.06
C LEU A 242 2.76 39.16 -31.97
N ALA A 243 1.58 38.74 -31.52
CA ALA A 243 0.35 38.91 -32.28
C ALA A 243 0.06 40.40 -32.58
N GLY A 244 0.27 41.29 -31.60
CA GLY A 244 0.12 42.73 -31.80
C GLY A 244 1.16 43.33 -32.76
N PHE A 245 2.38 42.81 -32.78
CA PHE A 245 3.39 43.23 -33.76
C PHE A 245 3.08 42.69 -35.16
N GLU A 246 2.61 41.44 -35.29
CA GLU A 246 2.18 40.87 -36.57
C GLU A 246 1.04 41.68 -37.19
N GLU A 247 0.07 42.13 -36.39
CA GLU A 247 -1.01 42.99 -36.85
C GLU A 247 -0.49 44.35 -37.35
N LYS A 248 0.43 44.97 -36.61
CA LYS A 248 1.09 46.22 -37.03
C LYS A 248 1.90 46.06 -38.31
N VAL A 249 2.63 44.95 -38.46
CA VAL A 249 3.38 44.64 -39.68
C VAL A 249 2.42 44.53 -40.86
N LYS A 250 1.30 43.83 -40.68
CA LYS A 250 0.27 43.68 -41.73
C LYS A 250 -0.33 45.03 -42.13
N ASP A 251 -0.64 45.89 -41.17
CA ASP A 251 -1.14 47.24 -41.44
C ASP A 251 -0.10 48.08 -42.21
N LEU A 252 1.16 48.10 -41.75
CA LEU A 252 2.25 48.80 -42.43
C LEU A 252 2.52 48.28 -43.84
N ASP A 253 2.44 46.96 -44.08
CA ASP A 253 2.57 46.38 -45.42
C ASP A 253 1.43 46.81 -46.34
N SER A 254 0.19 46.91 -45.81
CA SER A 254 -0.95 47.43 -46.58
C SER A 254 -0.77 48.91 -46.95
N GLN A 255 -0.27 49.73 -46.02
CA GLN A 255 0.07 51.13 -46.26
C GLN A 255 1.20 51.26 -47.28
N ARG A 256 2.24 50.42 -47.17
CA ARG A 256 3.36 50.38 -48.12
C ARG A 256 2.88 50.01 -49.52
N SER A 257 1.99 49.04 -49.65
CA SER A 257 1.39 48.64 -50.93
C SER A 257 0.57 49.79 -51.54
N SER A 258 -0.25 50.47 -50.74
CA SER A 258 -1.01 51.63 -51.19
C SER A 258 -0.11 52.78 -51.67
N LEU A 259 0.93 53.12 -50.89
CA LEU A 259 1.90 54.14 -51.26
C LEU A 259 2.68 53.76 -52.52
N SER A 260 3.07 52.49 -52.67
CA SER A 260 3.74 51.99 -53.87
C SER A 260 2.84 52.10 -55.11
N SER A 261 1.53 51.83 -54.99
CA SER A 261 0.58 52.03 -56.08
C SER A 261 0.48 53.50 -56.48
N ARG A 262 0.35 54.40 -55.50
CA ARG A 262 0.32 55.85 -55.74
C ARG A 262 1.61 56.34 -56.39
N LEU A 263 2.77 55.83 -55.96
CA LEU A 263 4.05 56.17 -56.57
C LEU A 263 4.11 55.72 -58.03
N ALA A 264 3.63 54.52 -58.35
CA ALA A 264 3.56 54.03 -59.72
C ALA A 264 2.63 54.89 -60.60
N GLU A 265 1.50 55.36 -60.06
CA GLU A 265 0.61 56.31 -60.75
C GLU A 265 1.31 57.64 -61.02
N VAL A 266 2.02 58.19 -60.04
CA VAL A 266 2.78 59.44 -60.18
C VAL A 266 3.91 59.28 -61.21
N GLU A 267 4.63 58.16 -61.20
CA GLU A 267 5.65 57.87 -62.22
C GLU A 267 5.04 57.74 -63.62
N ALA A 268 3.88 57.11 -63.76
CA ALA A 268 3.17 57.01 -65.03
C ALA A 268 2.75 58.41 -65.55
N LEU A 269 2.20 59.26 -64.66
CA LEU A 269 1.87 60.65 -64.96
C LEU A 269 3.12 61.46 -65.35
N ALA A 270 4.25 61.26 -64.65
CA ALA A 270 5.51 61.91 -64.97
C ALA A 270 6.03 61.50 -66.36
N ARG A 271 5.92 60.22 -66.73
CA ARG A 271 6.23 59.73 -68.09
C ARG A 271 5.31 60.31 -69.15
N GLN A 272 4.01 60.46 -68.85
CA GLN A 272 3.06 61.12 -69.76
C GLN A 272 3.40 62.60 -69.94
N LEU A 273 3.77 63.30 -68.86
CA LEU A 273 4.20 64.69 -68.89
C LEU A 273 5.50 64.88 -69.66
N SER A 274 6.49 64.01 -69.49
CA SER A 274 7.73 64.06 -70.26
C SER A 274 7.48 63.77 -71.74
N GLY A 275 6.61 62.81 -72.06
CA GLY A 275 6.17 62.54 -73.43
C GLY A 275 5.48 63.75 -74.07
N ARG A 276 4.54 64.40 -73.36
CA ARG A 276 3.89 65.62 -73.84
C ARG A 276 4.86 66.80 -73.97
N ARG A 277 5.83 66.94 -73.06
CA ARG A 277 6.88 67.96 -73.17
C ARG A 277 7.75 67.73 -74.40
N GLY A 278 8.16 66.49 -74.67
CA GLY A 278 8.92 66.13 -75.88
C GLY A 278 8.14 66.45 -77.16
N GLN A 279 6.84 66.13 -77.20
CA GLN A 279 5.97 66.50 -78.32
C GLN A 279 5.87 68.02 -78.51
N LEU A 280 5.75 68.79 -77.43
CA LEU A 280 5.70 70.25 -77.47
C LEU A 280 7.01 70.84 -77.99
N GLU A 281 8.15 70.26 -77.60
CA GLU A 281 9.48 70.69 -78.00
C GLU A 281 9.75 70.37 -79.48
N GLN A 282 9.30 69.21 -79.95
CA GLN A 282 9.33 68.84 -81.37
C GLN A 282 8.45 69.76 -82.22
N LEU A 283 7.24 70.09 -81.77
CA LEU A 283 6.37 71.08 -82.42
C LEU A 283 7.00 72.47 -82.46
N ARG A 284 7.66 72.90 -81.37
CA ARG A 284 8.40 74.17 -81.33
C ARG A 284 9.59 74.18 -82.29
N SER A 285 10.34 73.08 -82.37
CA SER A 285 11.43 72.92 -83.33
C SER A 285 10.94 72.96 -84.77
N MET A 286 9.85 72.23 -85.07
CA MET A 286 9.23 72.25 -86.41
C MET A 286 8.69 73.64 -86.77
N ASN A 287 8.09 74.36 -85.83
CA ASN A 287 7.65 75.74 -86.07
C ASN A 287 8.83 76.67 -86.28
N ARG A 288 9.92 76.53 -85.51
CA ARG A 288 11.16 77.30 -85.75
C ARG A 288 11.77 76.99 -87.12
N GLU A 289 11.86 75.73 -87.51
CA GLU A 289 12.33 75.35 -88.86
C GLU A 289 11.39 75.87 -89.95
N ARG A 290 10.08 75.89 -89.71
CA ARG A 290 9.11 76.50 -90.64
C ARG A 290 9.32 78.00 -90.74
N GLU A 291 9.48 78.70 -89.62
CA GLU A 291 9.79 80.14 -89.58
C GLU A 291 11.13 80.45 -90.26
N GLU A 292 12.16 79.65 -90.02
CA GLU A 292 13.48 79.80 -90.65
C GLU A 292 13.42 79.53 -92.16
N ARG A 293 12.68 78.49 -92.60
CA ARG A 293 12.40 78.27 -94.03
C ARG A 293 11.59 79.40 -94.64
N PHE A 294 10.65 79.99 -93.89
CA PHE A 294 9.85 81.12 -94.34
C PHE A 294 10.71 82.38 -94.51
N ARG A 295 11.58 82.68 -93.54
CA ARG A 295 12.53 83.81 -93.60
C ARG A 295 13.60 83.61 -94.67
N ALA A 296 14.15 82.41 -94.82
CA ALA A 296 15.17 82.11 -95.83
C ALA A 296 14.64 82.18 -97.27
N ALA A 297 13.33 81.97 -97.47
CA ALA A 297 12.67 82.15 -98.76
C ALA A 297 12.45 83.63 -99.15
N GLY A 298 12.93 84.59 -98.35
CA GLY A 298 12.87 86.02 -98.68
C GLY A 298 11.45 86.57 -98.81
N ARG A 299 10.45 85.89 -98.23
CA ARG A 299 9.07 86.36 -98.19
C ARG A 299 8.88 87.21 -96.94
N ALA A 300 8.74 88.51 -97.14
CA ALA A 300 8.26 89.40 -96.09
C ALA A 300 6.81 89.06 -95.76
N ASP A 301 6.47 89.13 -94.48
CA ASP A 301 5.10 88.98 -94.01
C ASP A 301 4.22 90.02 -94.72
N PHE A 302 3.19 89.53 -95.43
CA PHE A 302 2.22 90.38 -96.09
C PHE A 302 1.35 91.04 -95.02
N GLU A 303 1.55 92.33 -94.78
CA GLU A 303 0.62 93.18 -94.02
C GLU A 303 -0.59 93.50 -94.91
N GLU A 304 -1.42 92.49 -95.20
CA GLU A 304 -2.75 92.67 -95.79
C GLU A 304 -3.78 92.92 -94.68
N SER A 305 -4.72 93.84 -94.91
CA SER A 305 -5.77 94.13 -93.93
C SER A 305 -6.79 92.98 -93.85
N ASP A 306 -7.28 92.70 -92.63
CA ASP A 306 -8.18 91.58 -92.28
C ASP A 306 -9.44 91.42 -93.18
N GLU A 307 -9.87 92.48 -93.88
CA GLU A 307 -11.05 92.44 -94.75
C GLU A 307 -10.80 91.77 -96.11
N GLU A 308 -9.58 91.82 -96.64
CA GLU A 308 -9.23 91.16 -97.92
C GLU A 308 -8.92 89.67 -97.70
N LEU A 309 -8.30 89.30 -96.58
CA LEU A 309 -8.06 87.90 -96.17
C LEU A 309 -9.36 87.11 -95.99
N ARG A 310 -10.39 87.75 -95.42
CA ARG A 310 -11.73 87.12 -95.26
C ARG A 310 -12.40 86.83 -96.60
N ARG A 311 -12.19 87.66 -97.64
CA ARG A 311 -12.71 87.38 -98.99
C ARG A 311 -12.00 86.21 -99.66
N HIS A 312 -10.68 86.10 -99.47
CA HIS A 312 -9.90 84.98 -100.00
C HIS A 312 -10.22 83.65 -99.31
N LEU A 313 -10.43 83.65 -97.98
CA LEU A 313 -10.89 82.48 -97.24
C LEU A 313 -12.28 82.01 -97.71
N ALA A 314 -13.23 82.94 -97.90
CA ALA A 314 -14.56 82.61 -98.41
C ALA A 314 -14.53 82.01 -99.84
N ALA A 315 -13.64 82.50 -100.70
CA ALA A 315 -13.45 81.95 -102.05
C ALA A 315 -12.78 80.54 -102.03
N ALA A 316 -11.85 80.31 -101.09
CA ALA A 316 -11.18 79.03 -100.92
C ALA A 316 -12.12 77.96 -100.32
N GLU A 317 -12.98 78.33 -99.36
CA GLU A 317 -14.00 77.44 -98.81
C GLU A 317 -15.02 77.02 -99.90
N ALA A 318 -15.46 77.95 -100.76
CA ALA A 318 -16.34 77.63 -101.89
C ALA A 318 -15.67 76.66 -102.90
N GLY A 319 -14.36 76.77 -103.12
CA GLY A 319 -13.59 75.85 -103.96
C GLY A 319 -13.37 74.46 -103.33
N ALA A 320 -13.18 74.40 -102.01
CA ALA A 320 -13.05 73.15 -101.27
C ALA A 320 -14.37 72.36 -101.25
N GLU A 321 -15.52 73.04 -101.13
CA GLU A 321 -16.83 72.40 -101.23
C GLU A 321 -17.12 71.85 -102.64
N GLN A 322 -16.71 72.56 -103.70
CA GLN A 322 -16.81 72.05 -105.07
C GLN A 322 -15.91 70.83 -105.33
N GLN A 323 -14.68 70.81 -104.78
CA GLN A 323 -13.80 69.65 -104.90
C GLN A 323 -14.26 68.46 -104.04
N ALA A 324 -14.80 68.69 -102.84
CA ALA A 324 -15.42 67.64 -102.04
C ALA A 324 -16.65 67.04 -102.75
N ALA A 325 -17.45 67.85 -103.45
CA ALA A 325 -18.55 67.36 -104.27
C ALA A 325 -18.08 66.52 -105.48
N ARG A 326 -16.94 66.88 -106.08
CA ARG A 326 -16.33 66.15 -107.21
C ARG A 326 -15.66 64.85 -106.79
N LEU A 327 -15.04 64.81 -105.61
CA LEU A 327 -14.50 63.59 -105.00
C LEU A 327 -15.61 62.60 -104.63
N ARG A 328 -16.75 63.08 -104.10
CA ARG A 328 -17.93 62.22 -103.87
C ARG A 328 -18.50 61.62 -105.17
N GLN A 329 -18.39 62.33 -106.30
CA GLN A 329 -18.80 61.79 -107.61
C GLN A 329 -17.81 60.75 -108.16
N LEU A 330 -16.51 60.83 -107.80
CA LEU A 330 -15.48 59.89 -108.25
C LEU A 330 -15.35 58.67 -107.34
N GLU A 331 -15.59 58.80 -106.03
CA GLU A 331 -15.66 57.67 -105.10
C GLU A 331 -16.89 56.79 -105.34
N GLY A 332 -17.96 57.34 -105.94
CA GLY A 332 -19.10 56.56 -106.44
C GLY A 332 -18.83 55.76 -107.72
N ALA A 333 -17.71 56.02 -108.42
CA ALA A 333 -17.37 55.37 -109.69
C ALA A 333 -16.28 54.28 -109.58
N VAL A 334 -15.66 54.09 -108.40
CA VAL A 334 -14.55 53.13 -108.18
C VAL A 334 -14.89 52.05 -107.11
N ALA A 335 -16.12 52.04 -106.58
CA ALA A 335 -16.72 50.88 -105.90
C ALA A 335 -17.61 50.06 -106.86
N GLY A 336 -17.09 49.84 -108.07
CA GLY A 336 -17.55 48.91 -109.09
C GLY A 336 -16.37 48.15 -109.64
#